data_AF-A0A7C4AS42-F1
#
_entry.id   AF-A0A7C4AS42-F1
#
_cell.length_a   1.000
_cell.length_b   1.000
_cell.length_c   1.000
_cell.angle_alpha   90.00
_cell.angle_beta   90.00
_cell.angle_gamma   90.00
#
_symmetry.space_group_name_H-M   'P 1'
#
loop_
_entity.id
_entity.type
_entity.pdbx_description
1 polymer ?
#
loop_
_entity_poly.entity_id
_entity_poly.type
_entity_poly.pdbx_seq_one_letter_code
_entity_poly.pdbx_strand_id
1 'polypeptide(L)'
;MSSPMQRCGRAAERVLSSFFLLSLLSKKRNVEECVKKAVVRHAPSFNIHDAREVRCALLETLATISRQELAPLFTREREWRGASETAEKWFSEGISIISDEICLSPAMKRKLDGRMVFGAGNHLAASEKRAAVLCSRQPRRIAPNAPFLIAIASAAEFIIATGHTLVSSYGTAGYNAVNCITYGRPAIIVCPDVLLHMSGSGTLTKFFDAYDGLIDPANTLFVSSVLPGAAPSRQAAMFERDKLVAAMATLICAAEAREGGHVHSIVQEARKDGVPVRFFFASEAVNHHRTTRADAARPAPSTRRACGAPMHDALGLGTVQGPSALAPRQPDDNAPVSTDPQSVQPSYLYHYTRACPGPWPGQTQAQYWRSLIHDEPHAAHSGFDTLCRILEEKLIRAASRFIRGKERVVCFSELPPARLSSLARWRRGLTRWAVEPYGVGIELAALSDYGAKPVQYGTDEDFSKLPADQKYLFQARRGRYVFWDVEREWRVKGNVDLSLVPNERIVIVVADPAEKEVIQSRFGLRTVVSGDLNLSMSQENLSFSSRANDHLRRCGLDAKAL
;
A
#
# COMPACT_ATOMS: atom_id res chain seq x y z
N MET A 1 -31.62 39.08 27.29
CA MET A 1 -30.51 38.12 27.03
C MET A 1 -31.09 36.72 26.94
N SER A 2 -30.94 36.02 25.82
CA SER A 2 -31.46 34.66 25.67
C SER A 2 -30.78 33.70 26.67
N SER A 3 -31.54 32.79 27.28
CA SER A 3 -31.00 31.81 28.23
C SER A 3 -29.97 30.87 27.54
N PRO A 4 -29.00 30.30 28.27
CA PRO A 4 -28.04 29.34 27.69
C PRO A 4 -28.70 28.16 26.96
N MET A 5 -29.84 27.66 27.46
CA MET A 5 -30.62 26.62 26.78
C MET A 5 -31.18 27.09 25.43
N GLN A 6 -31.69 28.33 25.34
CA GLN A 6 -32.18 28.88 24.06
C GLN A 6 -31.05 29.10 23.03
N ARG A 7 -29.80 29.31 23.48
CA ARG A 7 -28.65 29.42 22.56
C ARG A 7 -28.23 28.06 22.01
N CYS A 8 -28.27 27.02 22.85
CA CYS A 8 -27.95 25.66 22.47
C CYS A 8 -28.96 25.11 21.43
N GLY A 9 -30.25 25.40 21.62
CA GLY A 9 -31.31 25.02 20.65
C GLY A 9 -31.10 25.64 19.26
N ARG A 10 -30.84 26.95 19.18
CA ARG A 10 -30.61 27.63 17.88
C ARG A 10 -29.34 27.17 17.17
N ALA A 11 -28.31 26.79 17.91
CA ALA A 11 -27.08 26.25 17.31
C ALA A 11 -27.34 24.86 16.70
N ALA A 12 -28.03 23.99 17.43
CA ALA A 12 -28.43 22.67 16.93
C ALA A 12 -29.33 22.77 15.69
N GLU A 13 -30.32 23.66 15.69
CA GLU A 13 -31.19 23.90 14.52
C GLU A 13 -30.39 24.33 13.29
N ARG A 14 -29.42 25.24 13.43
CA ARG A 14 -28.57 25.68 12.31
C ARG A 14 -27.72 24.55 11.71
N VAL A 15 -27.16 23.70 12.57
CA VAL A 15 -26.38 22.53 12.14
C VAL A 15 -27.29 21.54 11.40
N LEU A 16 -28.48 21.26 11.94
CA LEU A 16 -29.45 20.38 11.31
C LEU A 16 -29.92 20.93 9.95
N SER A 17 -30.13 22.25 9.83
CA SER A 17 -30.44 22.90 8.54
C SER A 17 -29.35 22.70 7.50
N SER A 18 -28.10 22.78 7.93
CA SER A 18 -26.95 22.54 7.06
C SER A 18 -26.88 21.09 6.59
N PHE A 19 -27.07 20.13 7.50
CA PHE A 19 -27.10 18.71 7.14
C PHE A 19 -28.28 18.34 6.23
N PHE A 20 -29.45 18.94 6.44
CA PHE A 20 -30.61 18.73 5.58
C PHE A 20 -30.29 19.11 4.12
N LEU A 21 -29.78 20.33 3.89
CA LEU A 21 -29.45 20.80 2.55
C LEU A 21 -28.33 19.98 1.91
N LEU A 22 -27.31 19.59 2.69
CA LEU A 22 -26.23 18.72 2.23
C LEU A 22 -26.74 17.36 1.77
N SER A 23 -27.61 16.74 2.57
CA SER A 23 -28.20 15.45 2.26
C SER A 23 -29.04 15.53 0.98
N LEU A 24 -29.83 16.60 0.82
CA LEU A 24 -30.63 16.84 -0.38
C LEU A 24 -29.75 17.00 -1.63
N LEU A 25 -28.67 17.78 -1.53
CA LEU A 25 -27.73 18.06 -2.63
C LEU A 25 -26.84 16.86 -2.98
N SER A 26 -26.55 15.98 -2.03
CA SER A 26 -25.67 14.83 -2.22
C SER A 26 -26.18 13.84 -3.28
N LYS A 27 -27.51 13.76 -3.43
CA LYS A 27 -28.18 12.89 -4.39
C LYS A 27 -28.15 13.45 -5.82
N LYS A 28 -27.77 14.73 -5.99
CA LYS A 28 -27.77 15.44 -7.27
C LYS A 28 -26.35 15.55 -7.82
N ARG A 29 -25.95 14.55 -8.62
CA ARG A 29 -24.61 14.49 -9.25
C ARG A 29 -24.36 15.61 -10.26
N ASN A 30 -25.41 16.16 -10.85
CA ASN A 30 -25.33 17.21 -11.87
C ASN A 30 -25.21 18.63 -11.28
N VAL A 31 -25.31 18.77 -9.96
CA VAL A 31 -25.15 20.06 -9.30
C VAL A 31 -23.67 20.30 -9.03
N GLU A 32 -23.13 21.38 -9.60
CA GLU A 32 -21.74 21.78 -9.43
C GLU A 32 -21.39 22.02 -7.95
N GLU A 33 -20.14 21.76 -7.59
CA GLU A 33 -19.67 21.87 -6.20
C GLU A 33 -19.77 23.31 -5.65
N CYS A 34 -19.53 24.33 -6.48
CA CYS A 34 -19.67 25.74 -6.11
C CYS A 34 -21.12 26.08 -5.71
N VAL A 35 -22.11 25.53 -6.42
CA VAL A 35 -23.53 25.69 -6.10
C VAL A 35 -23.86 25.03 -4.76
N LYS A 36 -23.37 23.80 -4.55
CA LYS A 36 -23.56 23.11 -3.27
C LYS A 36 -23.01 23.93 -2.11
N LYS A 37 -21.80 24.48 -2.25
CA LYS A 37 -21.17 25.36 -1.24
C LYS A 37 -21.99 26.62 -0.99
N ALA A 38 -22.45 27.30 -2.05
CA ALA A 38 -23.25 28.51 -1.92
C ALA A 38 -24.57 28.27 -1.17
N VAL A 39 -25.28 27.20 -1.52
CA VAL A 39 -26.55 26.82 -0.85
C VAL A 39 -26.32 26.54 0.63
N VAL A 40 -25.30 25.74 0.97
CA VAL A 40 -25.10 25.38 2.37
C VAL A 40 -24.57 26.55 3.20
N ARG A 41 -23.85 27.50 2.60
CA ARG A 41 -23.47 28.75 3.28
C ARG A 41 -24.68 29.57 3.76
N HIS A 42 -25.81 29.47 3.06
CA HIS A 42 -27.05 30.13 3.45
C HIS A 42 -27.89 29.26 4.40
N ALA A 43 -27.54 27.99 4.64
CA ALA A 43 -28.32 27.04 5.45
C ALA A 43 -28.82 27.58 6.81
N PRO A 44 -28.05 28.40 7.56
CA PRO A 44 -28.52 28.94 8.83
C PRO A 44 -29.77 29.83 8.75
N SER A 45 -30.17 30.31 7.56
CA SER A 45 -31.41 31.09 7.36
C SER A 45 -32.62 30.23 6.99
N PHE A 46 -32.47 28.91 6.88
CA PHE A 46 -33.54 28.01 6.46
C PHE A 46 -34.28 27.46 7.67
N ASN A 47 -35.62 27.58 7.66
CA ASN A 47 -36.50 26.86 8.58
C ASN A 47 -36.78 25.46 8.03
N ILE A 48 -36.00 24.46 8.46
CA ILE A 48 -36.11 23.08 7.95
C ILE A 48 -37.43 22.37 8.27
N HIS A 49 -38.23 22.89 9.20
CA HIS A 49 -39.50 22.30 9.56
C HIS A 49 -40.62 22.67 8.58
N ASP A 50 -40.42 23.67 7.72
CA ASP A 50 -41.36 24.06 6.68
C ASP A 50 -40.76 23.84 5.28
N ALA A 51 -41.24 22.80 4.60
CA ALA A 51 -40.78 22.45 3.26
C ALA A 51 -41.01 23.58 2.22
N ARG A 52 -42.04 24.42 2.41
CA ARG A 52 -42.30 25.56 1.53
C ARG A 52 -41.28 26.67 1.77
N GLU A 53 -40.97 26.99 3.03
CA GLU A 53 -39.98 28.02 3.35
C GLU A 53 -38.57 27.64 2.90
N VAL A 54 -38.14 26.41 3.16
CA VAL A 54 -36.84 25.92 2.65
C VAL A 54 -36.80 25.98 1.12
N ARG A 55 -37.92 25.66 0.45
CA ARG A 55 -37.99 25.72 -1.02
C ARG A 55 -37.85 27.17 -1.48
N CYS A 56 -38.57 28.11 -0.88
CA CYS A 56 -38.44 29.53 -1.20
C CYS A 56 -37.00 30.04 -0.97
N ALA A 57 -36.42 29.77 0.20
CA ALA A 57 -35.05 30.16 0.52
C ALA A 57 -34.02 29.52 -0.42
N LEU A 58 -34.24 28.27 -0.85
CA LEU A 58 -33.38 27.60 -1.82
C LEU A 58 -33.50 28.26 -3.19
N LEU A 59 -34.70 28.59 -3.65
CA LEU A 59 -34.94 29.29 -4.92
C LEU A 59 -34.31 30.68 -4.92
N GLU A 60 -34.43 31.42 -3.83
CA GLU A 60 -33.76 32.71 -3.63
C GLU A 60 -32.24 32.56 -3.69
N THR A 61 -31.69 31.58 -2.97
CA THR A 61 -30.24 31.31 -2.99
C THR A 61 -29.77 30.93 -4.39
N LEU A 62 -30.51 30.05 -5.09
CA LEU A 62 -30.21 29.68 -6.48
C LEU A 62 -30.32 30.88 -7.43
N ALA A 63 -31.25 31.80 -7.19
CA ALA A 63 -31.36 33.04 -7.95
C ALA A 63 -30.13 33.94 -7.72
N THR A 64 -29.63 34.06 -6.49
CA THR A 64 -28.45 34.91 -6.20
C THR A 64 -27.17 34.45 -6.89
N ILE A 65 -27.07 33.16 -7.23
CA ILE A 65 -25.92 32.59 -7.95
C ILE A 65 -26.23 32.31 -9.43
N SER A 66 -27.34 32.83 -9.97
CA SER A 66 -27.76 32.66 -11.35
C SER A 66 -27.94 31.20 -11.79
N ARG A 67 -28.50 30.36 -10.90
CA ARG A 67 -28.71 28.90 -11.11
C ARG A 67 -30.17 28.46 -10.91
N GLN A 68 -31.13 29.28 -11.32
CA GLN A 68 -32.56 28.99 -11.15
C GLN A 68 -33.03 27.72 -11.90
N GLU A 69 -32.31 27.30 -12.94
CA GLU A 69 -32.58 26.08 -13.71
C GLU A 69 -32.56 24.80 -12.87
N LEU A 70 -31.91 24.84 -11.68
CA LEU A 70 -31.83 23.70 -10.77
C LEU A 70 -33.08 23.54 -9.89
N ALA A 71 -33.97 24.54 -9.85
CA ALA A 71 -35.19 24.54 -9.05
C ALA A 71 -36.05 23.26 -9.15
N PRO A 72 -36.30 22.68 -10.35
CA PRO A 72 -37.14 21.50 -10.48
C PRO A 72 -36.56 20.27 -9.78
N LEU A 73 -35.23 20.22 -9.59
CA LEU A 73 -34.54 19.10 -8.95
C LEU A 73 -34.90 18.95 -7.46
N PHE A 74 -35.53 19.95 -6.86
CA PHE A 74 -35.80 20.01 -5.41
C PHE A 74 -37.29 19.96 -5.06
N THR A 75 -38.15 19.46 -5.96
CA THR A 75 -39.62 19.57 -5.80
C THR A 75 -40.32 18.32 -5.25
N ARG A 76 -39.62 17.19 -5.14
CA ARG A 76 -40.24 15.89 -4.79
C ARG A 76 -40.23 15.65 -3.28
N GLU A 77 -41.39 15.64 -2.64
CA GLU A 77 -41.56 15.42 -1.18
C GLU A 77 -40.81 14.18 -0.64
N ARG A 78 -40.78 13.08 -1.40
CA ARG A 78 -40.03 11.88 -1.04
C ARG A 78 -38.53 12.13 -0.86
N GLU A 79 -37.93 13.01 -1.67
CA GLU A 79 -36.51 13.35 -1.58
C GLU A 79 -36.21 14.18 -0.33
N TRP A 80 -37.16 15.02 0.08
CA TRP A 80 -37.09 15.84 1.29
C TRP A 80 -37.11 15.01 2.55
N ARG A 81 -38.09 14.11 2.66
CA ARG A 81 -38.19 13.19 3.81
C ARG A 81 -36.91 12.38 3.96
N GLY A 82 -36.44 11.78 2.87
CA GLY A 82 -35.19 11.03 2.89
C GLY A 82 -33.94 11.90 3.10
N ALA A 83 -34.00 13.22 2.85
CA ALA A 83 -32.92 14.14 3.19
C ALA A 83 -32.90 14.48 4.69
N SER A 84 -34.07 14.75 5.27
CA SER A 84 -34.26 14.98 6.70
C SER A 84 -33.82 13.79 7.55
N GLU A 85 -34.29 12.58 7.21
CA GLU A 85 -33.91 11.34 7.90
C GLU A 85 -32.39 11.12 7.90
N THR A 86 -31.72 11.43 6.79
CA THR A 86 -30.26 11.32 6.69
C THR A 86 -29.55 12.40 7.51
N ALA A 87 -30.08 13.62 7.54
CA ALA A 87 -29.51 14.73 8.31
C ALA A 87 -29.63 14.50 9.82
N GLU A 88 -30.80 14.07 10.29
CA GLU A 88 -31.04 13.65 11.68
C GLU A 88 -30.15 12.47 12.05
N LYS A 89 -29.97 11.52 11.14
CA LYS A 89 -29.02 10.42 11.33
C LYS A 89 -27.59 10.93 11.51
N TRP A 90 -27.09 11.79 10.62
CA TRP A 90 -25.75 12.35 10.76
C TRP A 90 -25.56 13.12 12.07
N PHE A 91 -26.54 13.93 12.44
CA PHE A 91 -26.52 14.67 13.69
C PHE A 91 -26.50 13.74 14.91
N SER A 92 -27.33 12.71 14.93
CA SER A 92 -27.36 11.71 16.02
C SER A 92 -26.13 10.81 16.08
N GLU A 93 -25.43 10.61 14.96
CA GLU A 93 -24.11 9.95 14.91
C GLU A 93 -22.97 10.87 15.37
N GLY A 94 -23.27 12.07 15.87
CA GLY A 94 -22.29 13.00 16.42
C GLY A 94 -21.47 13.71 15.34
N ILE A 95 -21.97 13.78 14.11
CA ILE A 95 -21.32 14.56 13.06
C ILE A 95 -21.57 16.05 13.31
N SER A 96 -20.53 16.86 13.22
CA SER A 96 -20.63 18.32 13.33
C SER A 96 -19.95 19.05 12.17
N ILE A 97 -20.23 20.35 12.06
CA ILE A 97 -19.57 21.25 11.11
C ILE A 97 -18.49 22.01 11.88
N ILE A 98 -17.25 21.56 11.71
CA ILE A 98 -16.07 22.02 12.44
C ILE A 98 -15.69 23.47 12.10
N SER A 99 -16.05 23.97 10.90
CA SER A 99 -15.64 25.30 10.44
C SER A 99 -16.06 26.44 11.38
N ASP A 100 -17.13 26.23 12.15
CA ASP A 100 -17.73 27.26 13.01
C ASP A 100 -17.49 27.01 14.51
N GLU A 101 -17.38 25.75 14.94
CA GLU A 101 -17.40 25.37 16.37
C GLU A 101 -16.03 25.10 16.98
N ILE A 102 -15.06 24.62 16.18
CA ILE A 102 -13.71 24.36 16.67
C ILE A 102 -12.89 25.63 16.50
N CYS A 103 -12.01 25.94 17.45
CA CYS A 103 -10.98 26.98 17.37
C CYS A 103 -9.95 26.67 16.25
N LEU A 104 -10.42 26.62 15.00
CA LEU A 104 -9.59 26.78 13.83
C LEU A 104 -8.89 28.11 14.00
N SER A 105 -7.57 28.11 13.93
CA SER A 105 -6.81 29.36 14.02
C SER A 105 -7.31 30.33 12.95
N PRO A 106 -7.19 31.65 13.14
CA PRO A 106 -7.53 32.61 12.09
C PRO A 106 -6.83 32.30 10.76
N ALA A 107 -5.60 31.78 10.82
CA ALA A 107 -4.87 31.28 9.66
C ALA A 107 -5.59 30.12 8.96
N MET A 108 -6.10 29.14 9.72
CA MET A 108 -6.92 28.04 9.18
C MET A 108 -8.19 28.52 8.51
N LYS A 109 -8.94 29.43 9.14
CA LYS A 109 -10.21 29.92 8.59
C LYS A 109 -10.01 30.59 7.24
N ARG A 110 -8.92 31.35 7.08
CA ARG A 110 -8.53 31.94 5.78
C ARG A 110 -8.20 30.86 4.74
N LYS A 111 -7.43 29.84 5.11
CA LYS A 111 -7.02 28.75 4.19
C LYS A 111 -8.17 27.88 3.71
N LEU A 112 -9.18 27.70 4.55
CA LEU A 112 -10.35 26.94 4.16
C LEU A 112 -11.23 27.68 3.16
N ASP A 113 -11.04 28.99 2.93
CA ASP A 113 -11.79 29.76 1.91
C ASP A 113 -13.31 29.54 1.99
N GLY A 114 -13.86 29.53 3.21
CA GLY A 114 -15.28 29.26 3.44
C GLY A 114 -15.73 27.82 3.15
N ARG A 115 -14.79 26.87 2.96
CA ARG A 115 -15.10 25.45 2.87
C ARG A 115 -15.65 24.96 4.19
N MET A 116 -16.71 24.18 4.08
CA MET A 116 -17.23 23.40 5.20
C MET A 116 -16.29 22.23 5.48
N VAL A 117 -16.03 22.03 6.76
CA VAL A 117 -15.30 20.86 7.24
C VAL A 117 -16.22 20.11 8.18
N PHE A 118 -16.43 18.84 7.91
CA PHE A 118 -17.21 17.93 8.74
C PHE A 118 -16.30 17.25 9.74
N GLY A 119 -16.82 17.00 10.94
CA GLY A 119 -16.14 16.33 12.04
C GLY A 119 -16.97 15.20 12.62
N ALA A 120 -16.32 14.14 13.09
CA ALA A 120 -16.94 13.15 13.96
C ALA A 120 -15.90 12.45 14.83
N GLY A 121 -16.25 12.13 16.07
CA GLY A 121 -15.39 11.46 17.04
C GLY A 121 -14.96 12.38 18.19
N ASN A 122 -13.71 12.24 18.64
CA ASN A 122 -13.23 12.92 19.83
C ASN A 122 -12.85 14.39 19.56
N HIS A 123 -13.80 15.31 19.73
CA HIS A 123 -13.58 16.74 19.53
C HIS A 123 -12.49 17.36 20.43
N LEU A 124 -12.14 16.74 21.57
CA LEU A 124 -11.05 17.21 22.43
C LEU A 124 -9.67 17.07 21.75
N ALA A 125 -9.55 16.18 20.76
CA ALA A 125 -8.33 16.07 19.96
C ALA A 125 -8.00 17.38 19.24
N ALA A 126 -9.00 18.22 18.95
CA ALA A 126 -8.81 19.52 18.33
C ALA A 126 -8.26 20.62 19.27
N SER A 127 -7.63 20.24 20.38
CA SER A 127 -6.91 21.16 21.28
C SER A 127 -5.89 22.04 20.53
N GLU A 128 -5.45 23.13 21.16
CA GLU A 128 -4.75 24.22 20.44
C GLU A 128 -3.41 23.80 19.79
N LYS A 129 -2.66 22.88 20.39
CA LYS A 129 -1.35 22.43 19.89
C LYS A 129 -1.50 21.27 18.92
N ARG A 130 -1.39 21.54 17.62
CA ARG A 130 -1.56 20.55 16.55
C ARG A 130 -0.33 20.49 15.66
N ALA A 131 0.16 19.30 15.37
CA ALA A 131 1.31 19.14 14.49
C ALA A 131 1.06 18.09 13.42
N ALA A 132 1.45 18.39 12.18
CA ALA A 132 1.35 17.46 11.07
C ALA A 132 2.73 16.93 10.67
N VAL A 133 2.81 15.66 10.29
CA VAL A 133 3.96 15.12 9.55
C VAL A 133 3.58 15.02 8.08
N LEU A 134 4.28 15.76 7.23
CA LEU A 134 4.12 15.70 5.78
C LEU A 134 5.35 15.07 5.16
N CYS A 135 5.14 14.12 4.25
CA CYS A 135 6.21 13.40 3.59
C CYS A 135 5.91 13.23 2.10
N SER A 136 6.94 13.32 1.27
CA SER A 136 6.82 13.10 -0.18
C SER A 136 6.32 11.68 -0.48
N ARG A 137 5.82 11.46 -1.70
CA ARG A 137 5.41 10.11 -2.14
C ARG A 137 6.60 9.14 -2.09
N GLN A 138 6.36 7.98 -1.50
CA GLN A 138 7.37 6.96 -1.25
C GLN A 138 7.25 5.78 -2.23
N PRO A 139 8.35 5.03 -2.45
CA PRO A 139 8.30 3.80 -3.23
C PRO A 139 7.30 2.81 -2.61
N ARG A 140 6.77 1.90 -3.44
CA ARG A 140 5.83 0.86 -2.97
C ARG A 140 6.52 -0.22 -2.13
N ARG A 141 7.80 -0.48 -2.41
CA ARG A 141 8.65 -1.32 -1.58
C ARG A 141 9.33 -0.43 -0.56
N ILE A 142 9.20 -0.81 0.69
CA ILE A 142 9.69 -0.02 1.82
C ILE A 142 10.67 -0.91 2.54
N ALA A 143 11.94 -0.49 2.56
CA ALA A 143 12.93 -1.10 3.42
C ALA A 143 12.75 -0.51 4.84
N PRO A 144 12.98 -1.28 5.91
CA PRO A 144 12.89 -0.78 7.28
C PRO A 144 13.82 0.40 7.55
N ASN A 145 15.02 0.39 6.97
CA ASN A 145 16.01 1.45 7.05
C ASN A 145 15.81 2.56 5.99
N ALA A 146 14.65 2.63 5.33
CA ALA A 146 14.40 3.65 4.32
C ALA A 146 14.52 5.06 4.94
N PRO A 147 15.22 6.01 4.30
CA PRO A 147 15.42 7.36 4.83
C PRO A 147 14.14 8.05 5.32
N PHE A 148 13.05 7.92 4.57
CA PHE A 148 11.79 8.53 4.94
C PHE A 148 11.15 7.94 6.19
N LEU A 149 11.35 6.65 6.49
CA LEU A 149 10.83 6.05 7.73
C LEU A 149 11.58 6.62 8.93
N ILE A 150 12.90 6.74 8.84
CA ILE A 150 13.73 7.33 9.90
C ILE A 150 13.31 8.79 10.16
N ALA A 151 13.12 9.57 9.09
CA ALA A 151 12.68 10.95 9.20
C ALA A 151 11.26 11.08 9.78
N ILE A 152 10.33 10.20 9.38
CA ILE A 152 8.96 10.16 9.94
C ILE A 152 8.99 9.77 11.42
N ALA A 153 9.78 8.77 11.80
CA ALA A 153 9.94 8.36 13.20
C ALA A 153 10.43 9.54 14.05
N SER A 154 11.50 10.20 13.61
CA SER A 154 12.06 11.38 14.29
C SER A 154 11.05 12.52 14.40
N ALA A 155 10.27 12.78 13.34
CA ALA A 155 9.23 13.81 13.34
C ALA A 155 8.08 13.47 14.31
N ALA A 156 7.62 12.21 14.30
CA ALA A 156 6.56 11.74 15.19
C ALA A 156 6.98 11.78 16.65
N GLU A 157 8.19 11.33 16.97
CA GLU A 157 8.78 11.43 18.32
C GLU A 157 8.88 12.87 18.80
N PHE A 158 9.27 13.80 17.92
CA PHE A 158 9.28 15.22 18.24
C PHE A 158 7.88 15.76 18.56
N ILE A 159 6.86 15.38 17.80
CA ILE A 159 5.46 15.76 18.05
C ILE A 159 5.00 15.24 19.42
N ILE A 160 5.32 13.97 19.73
CA ILE A 160 5.01 13.35 21.01
C ILE A 160 5.71 14.09 22.16
N ALA A 161 7.01 14.35 22.04
CA ALA A 161 7.81 14.99 23.08
C ALA A 161 7.36 16.44 23.37
N THR A 162 6.76 17.10 22.38
CA THR A 162 6.26 18.48 22.50
C THR A 162 4.78 18.56 22.89
N GLY A 163 4.12 17.42 23.09
CA GLY A 163 2.73 17.35 23.55
C GLY A 163 1.72 17.89 22.53
N HIS A 164 2.01 17.79 21.23
CA HIS A 164 1.06 18.19 20.19
C HIS A 164 0.09 17.03 19.87
N THR A 165 -1.17 17.35 19.60
CA THR A 165 -2.09 16.44 18.90
C THR A 165 -1.56 16.22 17.48
N LEU A 166 -1.49 14.97 17.04
CA LEU A 166 -1.16 14.64 15.66
C LEU A 166 -2.29 15.08 14.70
N VAL A 167 -1.95 15.75 13.61
CA VAL A 167 -2.80 15.91 12.43
C VAL A 167 -2.25 15.04 11.31
N SER A 168 -3.02 14.07 10.87
CA SER A 168 -2.59 13.06 9.91
C SER A 168 -3.74 12.70 8.96
N SER A 169 -3.53 11.66 8.17
CA SER A 169 -4.52 11.07 7.28
C SER A 169 -4.30 9.55 7.21
N TYR A 170 -4.71 8.88 6.13
CA TYR A 170 -4.49 7.45 5.90
C TYR A 170 -4.34 7.13 4.40
N GLY A 171 -3.99 5.89 4.11
CA GLY A 171 -3.94 5.34 2.75
C GLY A 171 -2.66 5.66 1.97
N THR A 172 -1.66 6.27 2.63
CA THR A 172 -0.28 6.38 2.12
C THR A 172 0.69 5.80 3.12
N ALA A 173 1.87 5.39 2.64
CA ALA A 173 2.93 4.86 3.48
C ALA A 173 3.30 5.80 4.64
N GLY A 174 3.48 7.09 4.34
CA GLY A 174 3.89 8.07 5.34
C GLY A 174 2.87 8.27 6.45
N TYR A 175 1.58 8.39 6.10
CA TYR A 175 0.53 8.54 7.11
C TYR A 175 0.32 7.26 7.92
N ASN A 176 0.37 6.08 7.30
CA ASN A 176 0.22 4.83 8.04
C ASN A 176 1.38 4.63 9.02
N ALA A 177 2.62 4.97 8.64
CA ALA A 177 3.77 4.93 9.54
C ALA A 177 3.60 5.90 10.72
N VAL A 178 3.22 7.16 10.46
CA VAL A 178 3.05 8.15 11.55
C VAL A 178 1.93 7.75 12.51
N ASN A 179 0.82 7.21 11.98
CA ASN A 179 -0.30 6.72 12.78
C ASN A 179 0.11 5.51 13.63
N CYS A 180 0.93 4.60 13.09
CA CYS A 180 1.47 3.48 13.85
C CYS A 180 2.31 3.93 15.06
N ILE A 181 3.18 4.94 14.87
CA ILE A 181 4.06 5.46 15.94
C ILE A 181 3.26 6.20 17.03
N THR A 182 2.18 6.86 16.62
CA THR A 182 1.36 7.71 17.49
C THR A 182 0.09 7.02 17.99
N TYR A 183 -0.08 5.73 17.72
CA TYR A 183 -1.27 4.97 18.10
C TYR A 183 -1.63 5.13 19.58
N GLY A 184 -2.93 5.26 19.86
CA GLY A 184 -3.47 5.50 21.20
C GLY A 184 -3.35 6.94 21.71
N ARG A 185 -2.78 7.86 20.92
CA ARG A 185 -2.73 9.30 21.27
C ARG A 185 -3.85 10.09 20.59
N PRO A 186 -4.21 11.26 21.12
CA PRO A 186 -5.13 12.17 20.44
C PRO A 186 -4.66 12.50 19.03
N ALA A 187 -5.55 12.29 18.06
CA ALA A 187 -5.26 12.52 16.66
C ALA A 187 -6.43 13.18 15.93
N ILE A 188 -6.10 13.96 14.90
CA ILE A 188 -7.04 14.45 13.89
C ILE A 188 -6.72 13.74 12.59
N ILE A 189 -7.65 12.94 12.07
CA ILE A 189 -7.48 12.17 10.83
C ILE A 189 -8.30 12.81 9.72
N VAL A 190 -7.59 13.42 8.77
CA VAL A 190 -8.19 14.01 7.57
C VAL A 190 -8.54 12.91 6.56
N CYS A 191 -9.82 12.72 6.28
CA CYS A 191 -10.32 11.81 5.27
C CYS A 191 -10.05 12.37 3.85
N PRO A 192 -9.49 11.58 2.92
CA PRO A 192 -9.36 11.97 1.51
C PRO A 192 -10.70 12.05 0.77
N ASP A 193 -11.76 11.46 1.33
CA ASP A 193 -13.09 11.36 0.74
C ASP A 193 -14.12 11.89 1.75
N VAL A 194 -15.40 11.74 1.44
CA VAL A 194 -16.52 12.01 2.35
C VAL A 194 -16.22 11.42 3.73
N LEU A 195 -16.64 12.14 4.78
CA LEU A 195 -16.44 11.71 6.17
C LEU A 195 -16.92 10.26 6.35
N LEU A 196 -16.11 9.43 7.01
CA LEU A 196 -16.36 7.98 7.16
C LEU A 196 -17.75 7.68 7.73
N HIS A 197 -18.17 8.45 8.73
CA HIS A 197 -19.48 8.33 9.38
C HIS A 197 -20.64 8.59 8.41
N MET A 198 -20.45 9.43 7.40
CA MET A 198 -21.46 9.68 6.36
C MET A 198 -21.52 8.57 5.28
N SER A 199 -20.58 7.63 5.28
CA SER A 199 -20.46 6.57 4.24
C SER A 199 -21.20 5.26 4.58
N GLY A 200 -21.93 5.23 5.70
CA GLY A 200 -22.69 4.09 6.19
C GLY A 200 -21.88 3.12 7.05
N SER A 201 -22.57 2.38 7.93
CA SER A 201 -21.97 1.52 8.96
C SER A 201 -21.08 0.40 8.40
N GLY A 202 -21.44 -0.19 7.26
CA GLY A 202 -20.63 -1.23 6.62
C GLY A 202 -19.29 -0.71 6.08
N THR A 203 -19.24 0.54 5.62
CA THR A 203 -17.97 1.18 5.19
C THR A 203 -17.11 1.51 6.39
N LEU A 204 -17.73 2.03 7.46
CA LEU A 204 -17.05 2.37 8.71
C LEU A 204 -16.43 1.13 9.38
N THR A 205 -17.16 0.03 9.45
CA THR A 205 -16.67 -1.25 10.01
C THR A 205 -15.45 -1.74 9.22
N LYS A 206 -15.56 -1.82 7.89
CA LYS A 206 -14.45 -2.22 7.02
C LYS A 206 -13.23 -1.30 7.14
N PHE A 207 -13.46 -0.01 7.39
CA PHE A 207 -12.37 0.93 7.63
C PHE A 207 -11.65 0.60 8.93
N PHE A 208 -12.36 0.44 10.04
CA PHE A 208 -11.72 0.12 11.32
C PHE A 208 -11.05 -1.26 11.30
N ASP A 209 -11.63 -2.26 10.63
CA ASP A 209 -10.97 -3.56 10.44
C ASP A 209 -9.64 -3.42 9.66
N ALA A 210 -9.61 -2.55 8.66
CA ALA A 210 -8.43 -2.36 7.82
C ALA A 210 -7.32 -1.52 8.48
N TYR A 211 -7.69 -0.66 9.43
CA TYR A 211 -6.79 0.26 10.15
C TYR A 211 -6.70 -0.04 11.65
N ASP A 212 -7.10 -1.24 12.06
CA ASP A 212 -6.94 -1.71 13.42
C ASP A 212 -5.46 -1.66 13.84
N GLY A 213 -5.22 -1.16 15.06
CA GLY A 213 -3.89 -0.87 15.58
C GLY A 213 -3.13 0.29 14.91
N LEU A 214 -3.71 0.98 13.92
CA LEU A 214 -3.15 2.20 13.33
C LEU A 214 -3.90 3.45 13.76
N ILE A 215 -5.22 3.38 13.87
CA ILE A 215 -6.06 4.51 14.27
C ILE A 215 -6.90 4.06 15.45
N ASP A 216 -6.86 4.83 16.54
CA ASP A 216 -7.69 4.60 17.72
C ASP A 216 -8.95 5.48 17.62
N PRO A 217 -10.14 4.89 17.36
CA PRO A 217 -11.37 5.66 17.19
C PRO A 217 -11.75 6.46 18.44
N ALA A 218 -11.42 5.99 19.64
CA ALA A 218 -11.77 6.65 20.89
C ALA A 218 -10.99 7.97 21.11
N ASN A 219 -9.79 8.05 20.53
CA ASN A 219 -8.89 9.19 20.64
C ASN A 219 -8.79 10.01 19.34
N THR A 220 -9.63 9.72 18.35
CA THR A 220 -9.54 10.35 17.02
C THR A 220 -10.72 11.25 16.71
N LEU A 221 -10.42 12.44 16.17
CA LEU A 221 -11.36 13.27 15.43
C LEU A 221 -11.18 13.02 13.93
N PHE A 222 -12.17 12.45 13.27
CA PHE A 222 -12.19 12.33 11.82
C PHE A 222 -12.72 13.60 11.20
N VAL A 223 -12.05 14.08 10.15
CA VAL A 223 -12.45 15.33 9.47
C VAL A 223 -12.44 15.18 7.96
N SER A 224 -13.37 15.85 7.28
CA SER A 224 -13.39 15.88 5.81
C SER A 224 -13.91 17.21 5.30
N SER A 225 -13.32 17.74 4.23
CA SER A 225 -13.89 18.85 3.45
C SER A 225 -14.65 18.39 2.21
N VAL A 226 -14.80 17.08 1.99
CA VAL A 226 -15.46 16.52 0.81
C VAL A 226 -16.96 16.40 1.09
N LEU A 227 -17.75 17.08 0.26
CA LEU A 227 -19.20 17.04 0.37
C LEU A 227 -19.73 15.66 -0.06
N PRO A 228 -20.73 15.10 0.64
CA PRO A 228 -21.43 13.90 0.20
C PRO A 228 -21.90 14.02 -1.26
N GLY A 229 -21.63 13.01 -2.08
CA GLY A 229 -22.00 12.98 -3.50
C GLY A 229 -21.16 13.86 -4.43
N ALA A 230 -20.04 14.43 -3.95
CA ALA A 230 -19.08 15.21 -4.73
C ALA A 230 -17.66 14.67 -4.58
N ALA A 231 -17.47 13.34 -4.72
CA ALA A 231 -16.16 12.73 -4.58
C ALA A 231 -15.22 13.25 -5.68
N PRO A 232 -14.12 13.96 -5.33
CA PRO A 232 -13.16 14.43 -6.31
C PRO A 232 -12.44 13.24 -6.96
N SER A 233 -11.73 13.49 -8.06
CA SER A 233 -10.82 12.48 -8.60
C SER A 233 -9.82 12.06 -7.51
N ARG A 234 -9.37 10.79 -7.52
CA ARG A 234 -8.43 10.29 -6.51
C ARG A 234 -7.18 11.16 -6.36
N GLN A 235 -6.70 11.75 -7.45
CA GLN A 235 -5.54 12.64 -7.41
C GLN A 235 -5.85 13.97 -6.73
N ALA A 236 -6.99 14.60 -7.06
CA ALA A 236 -7.43 15.83 -6.42
C ALA A 236 -7.75 15.60 -4.93
N ALA A 237 -8.41 14.49 -4.61
CA ALA A 237 -8.68 14.04 -3.24
C ALA A 237 -7.40 14.02 -2.37
N MET A 238 -6.33 13.41 -2.88
CA MET A 238 -5.05 13.33 -2.15
C MET A 238 -4.40 14.69 -1.95
N PHE A 239 -4.50 15.58 -2.95
CA PHE A 239 -3.93 16.93 -2.88
C PHE A 239 -4.69 17.83 -1.89
N GLU A 240 -6.02 17.84 -1.97
CA GLU A 240 -6.87 18.62 -1.07
C GLU A 240 -6.78 18.13 0.38
N ARG A 241 -6.66 16.82 0.57
CA ARG A 241 -6.38 16.21 1.87
C ARG A 241 -5.07 16.70 2.47
N ASP A 242 -3.97 16.68 1.72
CA ASP A 242 -2.66 17.11 2.22
C ASP A 242 -2.67 18.62 2.57
N LYS A 243 -3.37 19.43 1.77
CA LYS A 243 -3.63 20.84 2.09
C LYS A 243 -4.43 21.01 3.39
N LEU A 244 -5.48 20.21 3.59
CA LEU A 244 -6.29 20.27 4.79
C LEU A 244 -5.51 19.80 6.03
N VAL A 245 -4.68 18.76 5.92
CA VAL A 245 -3.74 18.34 6.98
C VAL A 245 -2.82 19.51 7.37
N ALA A 246 -2.20 20.16 6.38
CA ALA A 246 -1.31 21.29 6.62
C ALA A 246 -2.04 22.51 7.20
N ALA A 247 -3.25 22.79 6.72
CA ALA A 247 -4.07 23.86 7.26
C ALA A 247 -4.37 23.61 8.73
N MET A 248 -4.75 22.40 9.11
CA MET A 248 -5.13 22.06 10.49
C MET A 248 -3.99 22.03 11.51
N ALA A 249 -2.75 22.05 11.05
CA ALA A 249 -1.57 22.07 11.91
C ALA A 249 -1.18 23.50 12.34
N THR A 250 -0.79 23.64 13.61
CA THR A 250 -0.07 24.82 14.13
C THR A 250 1.44 24.67 14.01
N LEU A 251 1.92 23.48 13.65
CA LEU A 251 3.33 23.15 13.40
C LEU A 251 3.40 22.09 12.29
N ILE A 252 4.26 22.27 11.30
CA ILE A 252 4.48 21.26 10.25
C ILE A 252 5.88 20.66 10.39
N CYS A 253 5.93 19.34 10.49
CA CYS A 253 7.16 18.55 10.40
C CYS A 253 7.26 17.96 8.99
N ALA A 254 8.16 18.51 8.17
CA ALA A 254 8.40 18.05 6.81
C ALA A 254 9.48 16.96 6.80
N ALA A 255 9.08 15.69 6.63
CA ALA A 255 9.98 14.55 6.59
C ALA A 255 10.31 14.15 5.14
N GLU A 256 11.57 14.20 4.73
CA GLU A 256 12.01 13.87 3.35
C GLU A 256 11.16 14.58 2.26
N ALA A 257 10.96 15.89 2.43
CA ALA A 257 10.26 16.72 1.46
C ALA A 257 11.17 17.03 0.26
N ARG A 258 10.84 16.52 -0.94
CA ARG A 258 11.61 16.78 -2.16
C ARG A 258 11.35 18.18 -2.67
N GLU A 259 12.42 18.88 -3.07
CA GLU A 259 12.33 20.19 -3.71
C GLU A 259 11.44 20.17 -4.96
N GLY A 260 10.64 21.21 -5.15
CA GLY A 260 9.64 21.30 -6.23
C GLY A 260 8.47 20.33 -6.14
N GLY A 261 8.45 19.41 -5.16
CA GLY A 261 7.37 18.46 -4.96
C GLY A 261 6.10 19.10 -4.37
N HIS A 262 4.99 18.36 -4.43
CA HIS A 262 3.70 18.81 -3.86
C HIS A 262 3.80 19.18 -2.37
N VAL A 263 4.43 18.31 -1.57
CA VAL A 263 4.63 18.56 -0.13
C VAL A 263 5.51 19.79 0.09
N HIS A 264 6.55 19.99 -0.74
CA HIS A 264 7.36 21.20 -0.67
C HIS A 264 6.54 22.45 -0.95
N SER A 265 5.67 22.44 -1.97
CA SER A 265 4.75 23.55 -2.24
C SER A 265 3.85 23.87 -1.05
N ILE A 266 3.25 22.86 -0.42
CA ILE A 266 2.42 23.03 0.79
C ILE A 266 3.24 23.64 1.93
N VAL A 267 4.45 23.14 2.14
CA VAL A 267 5.35 23.62 3.19
C VAL A 267 5.75 25.08 2.96
N GLN A 268 6.04 25.48 1.72
CA GLN A 268 6.35 26.88 1.39
C GLN A 268 5.15 27.80 1.58
N GLU A 269 3.96 27.36 1.19
CA GLU A 269 2.71 28.08 1.44
C GLU A 269 2.48 28.27 2.94
N ALA A 270 2.62 27.19 3.73
CA ALA A 270 2.50 27.27 5.18
C ALA A 270 3.52 28.22 5.84
N ARG A 271 4.76 28.26 5.35
CA ARG A 271 5.78 29.23 5.79
C ARG A 271 5.37 30.67 5.50
N LYS A 272 4.85 30.95 4.30
CA LYS A 272 4.34 32.28 3.94
C LYS A 272 3.21 32.73 4.86
N ASP A 273 2.41 31.78 5.34
CA ASP A 273 1.33 32.04 6.29
C ASP A 273 1.79 32.11 7.76
N GLY A 274 3.09 32.05 8.01
CA GLY A 274 3.66 32.13 9.36
C GLY A 274 3.52 30.85 10.19
N VAL A 275 3.16 29.71 9.58
CA VAL A 275 3.12 28.43 10.28
C VAL A 275 4.56 27.93 10.49
N PRO A 276 4.99 27.63 11.73
CA PRO A 276 6.29 27.03 11.99
C PRO A 276 6.48 25.73 11.21
N VAL A 277 7.63 25.61 10.54
CA VAL A 277 8.03 24.41 9.79
C VAL A 277 9.38 23.90 10.28
N ARG A 278 9.43 22.62 10.63
CA ARG A 278 10.66 21.90 10.95
C ARG A 278 10.91 20.80 9.93
N PHE A 279 12.13 20.71 9.42
CA PHE A 279 12.52 19.65 8.48
C PHE A 279 13.16 18.49 9.23
N PHE A 280 12.94 17.28 8.73
CA PHE A 280 13.54 16.05 9.22
C PHE A 280 14.10 15.27 8.03
N PHE A 281 15.39 14.97 8.09
CA PHE A 281 16.10 14.18 7.10
C PHE A 281 16.80 13.00 7.76
N ALA A 282 16.87 11.87 7.08
CA ALA A 282 17.50 10.67 7.63
C ALA A 282 18.98 10.87 7.95
N SER A 283 19.70 11.62 7.11
CA SER A 283 21.12 11.92 7.28
C SER A 283 21.42 12.61 8.61
N GLU A 284 20.51 13.42 9.12
CA GLU A 284 20.64 14.13 10.39
C GLU A 284 20.26 13.23 11.59
N ALA A 285 19.25 12.39 11.42
CA ALA A 285 18.76 11.47 12.44
C ALA A 285 19.76 10.36 12.76
N VAL A 286 20.45 9.81 11.75
CA VAL A 286 21.48 8.77 11.94
C VAL A 286 22.62 9.28 12.82
N ASN A 287 22.96 10.58 12.72
CA ASN A 287 23.98 11.18 13.57
C ASN A 287 23.54 11.31 15.04
N HIS A 288 22.26 11.62 15.30
CA HIS A 288 21.72 11.73 16.66
C HIS A 288 21.52 10.36 17.34
N HIS A 289 21.14 9.33 16.58
CA HIS A 289 21.04 7.97 17.14
C HIS A 289 22.41 7.35 17.44
N ARG A 290 23.44 7.66 16.66
CA ARG A 290 24.80 7.22 16.98
C ARG A 290 25.32 7.82 18.28
N THR A 291 25.06 9.10 18.55
CA THR A 291 25.49 9.74 19.81
C THR A 291 24.71 9.22 21.01
N THR A 292 23.37 9.19 20.94
CA THR A 292 22.52 8.75 22.05
C THR A 292 22.68 7.26 22.39
N ARG A 293 22.87 6.38 21.39
CA ARG A 293 23.09 4.94 21.63
C ARG A 293 24.51 4.64 22.08
N ALA A 294 25.52 5.41 21.63
CA ALA A 294 26.88 5.32 22.16
C ALA A 294 26.98 5.82 23.62
N ASP A 295 26.17 6.82 23.99
CA ASP A 295 26.12 7.34 25.36
C ASP A 295 25.28 6.43 26.29
N ALA A 296 24.23 5.78 25.80
CA ALA A 296 23.46 4.79 26.57
C ALA A 296 24.18 3.43 26.71
N ALA A 297 25.13 3.11 25.83
CA ALA A 297 25.95 1.90 25.89
C ALA A 297 27.30 2.11 26.61
N ARG A 298 27.57 3.31 27.13
CA ARG A 298 28.76 3.57 27.97
C ARG A 298 28.49 3.11 29.41
N PRO A 299 29.11 2.02 29.90
CA PRO A 299 29.16 1.79 31.35
C PRO A 299 29.87 2.98 32.02
N ALA A 300 29.41 3.36 33.21
CA ALA A 300 29.99 4.44 34.01
C ALA A 300 31.53 4.28 34.10
N PRO A 301 32.31 5.38 34.03
CA PRO A 301 33.74 5.30 33.84
C PRO A 301 34.42 4.70 35.07
N SER A 302 34.84 3.45 34.96
CA SER A 302 35.86 2.89 35.85
C SER A 302 37.22 3.39 35.38
N THR A 303 37.89 4.14 36.24
CA THR A 303 39.29 4.56 36.12
C THR A 303 40.20 3.37 35.78
N ARG A 304 40.90 3.39 34.63
CA ARG A 304 42.27 2.85 34.50
C ARG A 304 42.98 3.28 33.21
N ARG A 305 44.20 3.75 33.47
CA ARG A 305 45.43 4.03 32.69
C ARG A 305 45.59 3.57 31.24
N ALA A 306 46.33 4.45 30.55
CA ALA A 306 46.87 4.39 29.20
C ALA A 306 48.09 3.46 29.00
N CYS A 307 48.24 2.96 27.76
CA CYS A 307 49.46 2.70 26.98
C CYS A 307 49.01 2.77 25.49
N GLY A 308 49.43 3.74 24.66
CA GLY A 308 50.67 3.72 23.84
C GLY A 308 50.44 2.96 22.53
N ALA A 309 50.07 3.57 21.39
CA ALA A 309 50.89 4.29 20.38
C ALA A 309 50.75 3.58 19.00
N PRO A 310 51.04 4.25 17.86
CA PRO A 310 50.31 4.10 16.58
C PRO A 310 51.06 3.31 15.49
N MET A 311 50.36 2.94 14.41
CA MET A 311 51.01 2.49 13.16
C MET A 311 50.36 3.11 11.91
N HIS A 312 51.26 3.54 11.03
CA HIS A 312 51.09 4.27 9.77
C HIS A 312 50.74 3.37 8.57
N ASP A 313 50.02 3.98 7.62
CA ASP A 313 50.21 4.00 6.15
C ASP A 313 50.52 2.73 5.31
N ALA A 314 49.57 2.48 4.39
CA ALA A 314 49.72 2.60 2.93
C ALA A 314 50.07 1.41 2.00
N LEU A 315 49.49 1.55 0.79
CA LEU A 315 49.84 1.05 -0.55
C LEU A 315 49.37 -0.34 -0.99
N GLY A 316 48.83 -0.39 -2.22
CA GLY A 316 48.74 -1.61 -3.02
C GLY A 316 47.71 -1.65 -4.15
N LEU A 317 47.73 -0.68 -5.09
CA LEU A 317 47.04 -0.81 -6.39
C LEU A 317 47.80 -1.83 -7.26
N GLY A 318 47.15 -2.95 -7.59
CA GLY A 318 47.65 -3.97 -8.51
C GLY A 318 46.76 -4.12 -9.74
N THR A 319 47.26 -3.67 -10.87
CA THR A 319 46.72 -3.87 -12.23
C THR A 319 46.99 -5.31 -12.68
N VAL A 320 45.94 -6.09 -12.95
CA VAL A 320 46.05 -7.42 -13.55
C VAL A 320 45.71 -7.34 -15.05
N GLN A 321 46.69 -7.72 -15.88
CA GLN A 321 46.54 -7.96 -17.31
C GLN A 321 45.76 -9.27 -17.55
N GLY A 322 44.69 -9.21 -18.35
CA GLY A 322 43.95 -10.39 -18.80
C GLY A 322 44.51 -10.96 -20.12
N PRO A 323 44.51 -12.29 -20.31
CA PRO A 323 45.09 -12.93 -21.49
C PRO A 323 44.16 -12.97 -22.71
N SER A 324 44.85 -13.12 -23.84
CA SER A 324 44.47 -13.21 -25.25
C SER A 324 43.23 -14.05 -25.59
N ALA A 325 42.44 -13.54 -26.54
CA ALA A 325 41.31 -14.21 -27.17
C ALA A 325 41.73 -15.47 -27.94
N LEU A 326 41.03 -16.59 -27.69
CA LEU A 326 41.08 -17.81 -28.49
C LEU A 326 39.82 -17.92 -29.35
N ALA A 327 40.02 -18.26 -30.62
CA ALA A 327 39.00 -18.39 -31.65
C ALA A 327 38.02 -19.57 -31.40
N PRO A 328 36.79 -19.54 -31.95
CA PRO A 328 35.80 -20.60 -31.76
C PRO A 328 36.16 -21.85 -32.57
N ARG A 329 36.17 -23.02 -31.91
CA ARG A 329 36.17 -24.34 -32.56
C ARG A 329 34.75 -24.70 -32.99
N GLN A 330 34.60 -25.20 -34.21
CA GLN A 330 33.35 -25.81 -34.69
C GLN A 330 33.15 -27.20 -34.06
N PRO A 331 31.93 -27.57 -33.66
CA PRO A 331 31.63 -28.91 -33.14
C PRO A 331 31.41 -29.92 -34.28
N ASP A 332 31.97 -31.12 -34.11
CA ASP A 332 31.69 -32.30 -34.94
C ASP A 332 30.29 -32.87 -34.62
N ASP A 333 29.44 -32.97 -35.64
CA ASP A 333 28.01 -33.31 -35.55
C ASP A 333 27.69 -34.83 -35.45
N ASN A 334 28.64 -35.70 -35.09
CA ASN A 334 28.44 -37.16 -35.17
C ASN A 334 28.92 -37.97 -33.95
N ALA A 335 28.56 -37.55 -32.73
CA ALA A 335 28.66 -38.42 -31.56
C ALA A 335 27.29 -39.08 -31.26
N PRO A 336 27.20 -40.42 -31.16
CA PRO A 336 25.95 -41.09 -30.80
C PRO A 336 25.56 -40.75 -29.36
N VAL A 337 24.34 -40.25 -29.19
CA VAL A 337 23.71 -39.99 -27.89
C VAL A 337 23.55 -41.32 -27.15
N SER A 338 24.30 -41.48 -26.06
CA SER A 338 24.21 -42.62 -25.16
C SER A 338 22.87 -42.60 -24.43
N THR A 339 21.96 -43.50 -24.81
CA THR A 339 20.71 -43.76 -24.09
C THR A 339 21.02 -44.62 -22.87
N ASP A 340 21.37 -44.00 -21.74
CA ASP A 340 21.37 -44.66 -20.44
C ASP A 340 19.99 -44.50 -19.78
N PRO A 341 19.15 -45.54 -19.73
CA PRO A 341 17.79 -45.47 -19.18
C PRO A 341 17.72 -45.37 -17.64
N GLN A 342 18.85 -45.20 -16.92
CA GLN A 342 18.87 -45.28 -15.45
C GLN A 342 19.16 -43.98 -14.68
N SER A 343 19.24 -42.80 -15.32
CA SER A 343 19.31 -41.52 -14.59
C SER A 343 18.16 -40.58 -14.92
N VAL A 344 16.92 -41.03 -14.69
CA VAL A 344 15.75 -40.14 -14.68
C VAL A 344 15.93 -39.20 -13.49
N GLN A 345 16.48 -38.00 -13.74
CA GLN A 345 16.56 -36.97 -12.70
C GLN A 345 15.14 -36.71 -12.19
N PRO A 346 14.95 -36.64 -10.86
CA PRO A 346 13.62 -36.39 -10.30
C PRO A 346 13.07 -35.08 -10.87
N SER A 347 11.85 -35.13 -11.40
CA SER A 347 11.17 -33.94 -11.89
C SER A 347 10.66 -33.13 -10.70
N TYR A 348 10.99 -31.85 -10.65
CA TYR A 348 10.55 -30.92 -9.61
C TYR A 348 9.46 -29.99 -10.15
N LEU A 349 8.51 -29.64 -9.30
CA LEU A 349 7.60 -28.52 -9.52
C LEU A 349 7.98 -27.37 -8.60
N TYR A 350 8.02 -26.16 -9.14
CA TYR A 350 8.53 -24.97 -8.45
C TYR A 350 7.40 -24.01 -8.09
N HIS A 351 7.26 -23.72 -6.80
CA HIS A 351 6.50 -22.57 -6.33
C HIS A 351 7.43 -21.36 -6.27
N TYR A 352 7.44 -20.56 -7.33
CA TYR A 352 8.21 -19.32 -7.33
C TYR A 352 7.54 -18.25 -6.46
N THR A 353 8.33 -17.68 -5.56
CA THR A 353 7.91 -16.65 -4.63
C THR A 353 8.37 -15.28 -5.15
N ARG A 354 7.91 -14.23 -4.48
CA ARG A 354 8.24 -12.84 -4.81
C ARG A 354 7.94 -11.95 -3.63
N ALA A 355 8.51 -10.76 -3.65
CA ALA A 355 8.21 -9.71 -2.70
C ALA A 355 6.69 -9.47 -2.51
N CYS A 356 6.30 -9.27 -1.25
CA CYS A 356 4.91 -9.02 -0.85
C CYS A 356 4.78 -7.59 -0.31
N PRO A 357 4.49 -6.59 -1.16
CA PRO A 357 4.36 -5.22 -0.70
C PRO A 357 3.12 -5.08 0.20
N GLY A 358 3.34 -4.66 1.45
CA GLY A 358 2.29 -4.57 2.48
C GLY A 358 2.27 -5.79 3.39
N PRO A 359 1.23 -5.96 4.24
CA PRO A 359 1.19 -7.03 5.23
C PRO A 359 1.23 -8.42 4.61
N TRP A 360 1.90 -9.34 5.29
CA TRP A 360 1.83 -10.77 4.98
C TRP A 360 0.40 -11.31 5.12
N PRO A 361 0.06 -12.45 4.49
CA PRO A 361 -1.19 -13.14 4.78
C PRO A 361 -1.32 -13.44 6.28
N GLY A 362 -2.36 -12.90 6.92
CA GLY A 362 -2.59 -13.03 8.36
C GLY A 362 -1.92 -11.96 9.23
N GLN A 363 -1.09 -11.09 8.65
CA GLN A 363 -0.54 -9.92 9.34
C GLN A 363 -1.48 -8.72 9.17
N THR A 364 -1.73 -8.00 10.26
CA THR A 364 -2.48 -6.74 10.22
C THR A 364 -1.63 -5.61 9.63
N GLN A 365 -2.26 -4.50 9.24
CA GLN A 365 -1.52 -3.31 8.82
C GLN A 365 -0.63 -2.76 9.93
N ALA A 366 -1.13 -2.71 11.17
CA ALA A 366 -0.34 -2.23 12.31
C ALA A 366 0.89 -3.10 12.58
N GLN A 367 0.77 -4.43 12.53
CA GLN A 367 1.93 -5.33 12.66
C GLN A 367 2.97 -5.10 11.57
N TYR A 368 2.54 -4.86 10.32
CA TYR A 368 3.45 -4.58 9.22
C TYR A 368 4.20 -3.24 9.39
N TRP A 369 3.51 -2.17 9.77
CA TRP A 369 4.18 -0.89 10.00
C TRP A 369 5.10 -0.95 11.20
N ARG A 370 4.69 -1.63 12.28
CA ARG A 370 5.52 -1.87 13.45
C ARG A 370 6.81 -2.62 13.10
N SER A 371 6.72 -3.70 12.32
CA SER A 371 7.89 -4.46 11.89
C SER A 371 8.87 -3.62 11.06
N LEU A 372 8.34 -2.77 10.17
CA LEU A 372 9.17 -1.82 9.41
C LEU A 372 9.83 -0.76 10.28
N ILE A 373 9.10 -0.17 11.24
CA ILE A 373 9.59 0.90 12.10
C ILE A 373 10.68 0.39 13.07
N HIS A 374 10.53 -0.85 13.57
CA HIS A 374 11.49 -1.44 14.51
C HIS A 374 12.60 -2.26 13.84
N ASP A 375 12.69 -2.25 12.51
CA ASP A 375 13.69 -3.02 11.77
C ASP A 375 13.69 -4.51 12.15
N GLU A 376 12.49 -5.09 12.27
CA GLU A 376 12.35 -6.51 12.56
C GLU A 376 12.91 -7.35 11.39
N PRO A 377 13.48 -8.53 11.66
CA PRO A 377 13.94 -9.43 10.61
C PRO A 377 12.85 -9.66 9.56
N HIS A 378 13.24 -9.59 8.29
CA HIS A 378 12.35 -9.81 7.14
C HIS A 378 11.24 -8.77 6.94
N ALA A 379 11.24 -7.64 7.67
CA ALA A 379 10.22 -6.60 7.56
C ALA A 379 10.20 -5.87 6.19
N ALA A 380 11.25 -5.97 5.38
CA ALA A 380 11.26 -5.41 4.03
C ALA A 380 10.30 -6.14 3.05
N HIS A 381 9.90 -7.36 3.40
CA HIS A 381 9.03 -8.21 2.59
C HIS A 381 9.53 -8.41 1.16
N SER A 382 10.85 -8.56 1.00
CA SER A 382 11.50 -8.92 -0.26
C SER A 382 11.13 -10.34 -0.71
N GLY A 383 11.56 -10.73 -1.91
CA GLY A 383 11.40 -12.10 -2.39
C GLY A 383 12.12 -13.11 -1.50
N PHE A 384 13.34 -12.77 -1.05
CA PHE A 384 14.09 -13.58 -0.09
C PHE A 384 13.40 -13.64 1.28
N ASP A 385 12.86 -12.52 1.79
CA ASP A 385 12.09 -12.51 3.04
C ASP A 385 10.84 -13.39 2.96
N THR A 386 10.16 -13.37 1.81
CA THR A 386 9.00 -14.24 1.55
C THR A 386 9.41 -15.71 1.59
N LEU A 387 10.55 -16.04 0.98
CA LEU A 387 11.09 -17.39 0.98
C LEU A 387 11.48 -17.83 2.40
N CYS A 388 12.25 -17.03 3.13
CA CYS A 388 12.61 -17.29 4.52
C CYS A 388 11.37 -17.55 5.38
N ARG A 389 10.33 -16.71 5.27
CA ARG A 389 9.08 -16.89 6.00
C ARG A 389 8.38 -18.22 5.66
N ILE A 390 8.32 -18.60 4.39
CA ILE A 390 7.74 -19.89 3.96
C ILE A 390 8.49 -21.06 4.61
N LEU A 391 9.83 -20.98 4.69
CA LEU A 391 10.67 -22.02 5.28
C LEU A 391 10.57 -22.06 6.81
N GLU A 392 10.51 -20.90 7.46
CA GLU A 392 10.29 -20.77 8.91
C GLU A 392 8.92 -21.34 9.32
N GLU A 393 7.86 -20.95 8.61
CA GLU A 393 6.50 -21.44 8.86
C GLU A 393 6.29 -22.87 8.35
N LYS A 394 7.21 -23.38 7.51
CA LYS A 394 7.07 -24.62 6.73
C LYS A 394 5.74 -24.69 6.00
N LEU A 395 5.25 -23.57 5.45
CA LEU A 395 3.90 -23.49 4.91
C LEU A 395 3.85 -22.60 3.66
N ILE A 396 3.44 -23.18 2.54
CA ILE A 396 3.05 -22.42 1.35
C ILE A 396 1.54 -22.16 1.43
N ARG A 397 1.17 -20.90 1.65
CA ARG A 397 -0.22 -20.49 1.84
C ARG A 397 -0.95 -20.37 0.50
N ALA A 398 -2.11 -21.00 0.42
CA ALA A 398 -2.97 -20.97 -0.75
C ALA A 398 -3.72 -19.64 -0.91
N ALA A 399 -3.93 -19.23 -2.15
CA ALA A 399 -4.67 -18.02 -2.50
C ALA A 399 -5.68 -18.28 -3.62
N SER A 400 -6.71 -17.43 -3.70
CA SER A 400 -7.75 -17.49 -4.75
C SER A 400 -7.71 -16.30 -5.71
N ARG A 401 -6.85 -15.30 -5.47
CA ARG A 401 -6.86 -14.00 -6.19
C ARG A 401 -6.72 -14.12 -7.71
N PHE A 402 -6.00 -15.12 -8.20
CA PHE A 402 -5.78 -15.37 -9.63
C PHE A 402 -6.50 -16.62 -10.15
N ILE A 403 -7.36 -17.20 -9.32
CA ILE A 403 -8.09 -18.43 -9.61
C ILE A 403 -9.52 -18.06 -9.93
N ARG A 404 -10.07 -18.61 -11.02
CA ARG A 404 -11.48 -18.38 -11.36
C ARG A 404 -12.35 -19.06 -10.32
N GLY A 405 -13.13 -18.27 -9.58
CA GLY A 405 -13.97 -18.75 -8.47
C GLY A 405 -13.44 -18.29 -7.12
N LYS A 406 -13.69 -19.06 -6.06
CA LYS A 406 -13.26 -18.75 -4.68
C LYS A 406 -12.29 -19.79 -4.11
N GLU A 407 -11.95 -20.81 -4.89
CA GLU A 407 -11.08 -21.90 -4.46
C GLU A 407 -9.67 -21.41 -4.20
N ARG A 408 -9.11 -21.81 -3.05
CA ARG A 408 -7.75 -21.46 -2.64
C ARG A 408 -6.82 -22.59 -3.07
N VAL A 409 -5.80 -22.25 -3.84
CA VAL A 409 -4.80 -23.22 -4.31
C VAL A 409 -3.39 -22.68 -4.13
N VAL A 410 -2.41 -23.59 -4.08
CA VAL A 410 -0.99 -23.29 -4.31
C VAL A 410 -0.66 -23.65 -5.75
N CYS A 411 -0.07 -22.72 -6.48
CA CYS A 411 0.35 -22.90 -7.85
C CYS A 411 1.84 -23.25 -7.91
N PHE A 412 2.20 -24.21 -8.74
CA PHE A 412 3.57 -24.60 -9.07
C PHE A 412 3.78 -24.53 -10.58
N SER A 413 5.03 -24.45 -11.01
CA SER A 413 5.43 -24.49 -12.42
C SER A 413 6.39 -25.65 -12.65
N GLU A 414 6.24 -26.37 -13.77
CA GLU A 414 7.27 -27.33 -14.21
C GLU A 414 8.54 -26.66 -14.72
N LEU A 415 8.54 -25.34 -14.94
CA LEU A 415 9.70 -24.66 -15.49
C LEU A 415 10.83 -24.62 -14.47
N PRO A 416 12.02 -25.15 -14.80
CA PRO A 416 13.16 -25.12 -13.89
C PRO A 416 13.74 -23.70 -13.78
N PRO A 417 14.52 -23.41 -12.73
CA PRO A 417 15.00 -22.04 -12.51
C PRO A 417 15.93 -21.53 -13.62
N ALA A 418 16.59 -22.42 -14.37
CA ALA A 418 17.34 -22.08 -15.59
C ALA A 418 16.47 -21.39 -16.66
N ARG A 419 15.15 -21.64 -16.65
CA ARG A 419 14.17 -21.06 -17.59
C ARG A 419 13.41 -19.88 -16.97
N LEU A 420 13.73 -19.46 -15.75
CA LEU A 420 13.00 -18.42 -15.04
C LEU A 420 13.02 -17.06 -15.75
N SER A 421 14.11 -16.74 -16.45
CA SER A 421 14.24 -15.53 -17.25
C SER A 421 13.17 -15.42 -18.34
N SER A 422 12.66 -16.55 -18.86
CA SER A 422 11.56 -16.56 -19.84
C SER A 422 10.20 -16.15 -19.22
N LEU A 423 10.06 -16.28 -17.90
CA LEU A 423 8.87 -15.87 -17.14
C LEU A 423 8.99 -14.46 -16.56
N ALA A 424 10.23 -13.98 -16.35
CA ALA A 424 10.53 -12.71 -15.73
C ALA A 424 10.11 -11.54 -16.62
N ARG A 425 8.87 -11.10 -16.47
CA ARG A 425 8.31 -9.92 -17.16
C ARG A 425 7.83 -8.87 -16.18
N TRP A 426 8.16 -7.60 -16.44
CA TRP A 426 7.58 -6.49 -15.69
C TRP A 426 6.10 -6.35 -16.01
N ARG A 427 5.25 -6.44 -15.00
CA ARG A 427 3.80 -6.27 -15.12
C ARG A 427 3.43 -4.86 -14.68
N ARG A 428 3.41 -3.88 -15.59
CA ARG A 428 3.10 -2.46 -15.28
C ARG A 428 1.84 -2.29 -14.43
N GLY A 429 0.75 -2.97 -14.77
CA GLY A 429 -0.52 -2.92 -14.04
C GLY A 429 -0.46 -3.48 -12.61
N LEU A 430 0.49 -4.38 -12.33
CA LEU A 430 0.76 -4.88 -10.98
C LEU A 430 1.96 -4.17 -10.32
N THR A 431 2.71 -3.37 -11.10
CA THR A 431 3.92 -2.65 -10.70
C THR A 431 4.94 -3.58 -10.02
N ARG A 432 5.15 -4.77 -10.61
CA ARG A 432 6.07 -5.80 -10.11
C ARG A 432 6.48 -6.76 -11.22
N TRP A 433 7.56 -7.50 -10.99
CA TRP A 433 7.93 -8.67 -11.79
C TRP A 433 6.91 -9.79 -11.64
N ALA A 434 6.67 -10.54 -12.72
CA ALA A 434 5.80 -11.71 -12.69
C ALA A 434 6.35 -12.78 -11.75
N VAL A 435 7.66 -13.02 -11.84
CA VAL A 435 8.43 -13.97 -11.06
C VAL A 435 9.74 -13.31 -10.61
N GLU A 436 10.21 -13.66 -9.41
CA GLU A 436 11.51 -13.28 -8.86
C GLU A 436 12.37 -14.56 -8.67
N PRO A 437 13.70 -14.47 -8.58
CA PRO A 437 14.60 -15.64 -8.50
C PRO A 437 14.59 -16.37 -7.14
N TYR A 438 13.40 -16.54 -6.58
CA TYR A 438 13.17 -17.21 -5.31
C TYR A 438 12.09 -18.26 -5.48
N GLY A 439 12.27 -19.44 -4.89
CA GLY A 439 11.25 -20.48 -5.00
C GLY A 439 11.53 -21.73 -4.18
N VAL A 440 10.47 -22.52 -4.03
CA VAL A 440 10.52 -23.85 -3.40
C VAL A 440 10.19 -24.87 -4.47
N GLY A 441 11.18 -25.66 -4.87
CA GLY A 441 11.01 -26.83 -5.72
C GLY A 441 10.70 -28.06 -4.85
N ILE A 442 9.68 -28.81 -5.23
CA ILE A 442 9.33 -30.08 -4.57
C ILE A 442 9.22 -31.14 -5.65
N GLU A 443 9.75 -32.33 -5.36
CA GLU A 443 9.66 -33.47 -6.26
C GLU A 443 8.19 -33.76 -6.65
N LEU A 444 7.93 -33.95 -7.94
CA LEU A 444 6.59 -34.15 -8.50
C LEU A 444 5.89 -35.34 -7.85
N ALA A 445 6.60 -36.43 -7.57
CA ALA A 445 6.03 -37.59 -6.91
C ALA A 445 5.49 -37.21 -5.51
N ALA A 446 6.31 -36.52 -4.71
CA ALA A 446 5.89 -36.05 -3.39
C ALA A 446 4.69 -35.09 -3.47
N LEU A 447 4.67 -34.15 -4.42
CA LEU A 447 3.53 -33.23 -4.59
C LEU A 447 2.26 -33.92 -5.10
N SER A 448 2.41 -34.99 -5.89
CA SER A 448 1.28 -35.77 -6.39
C SER A 448 0.52 -36.43 -5.24
N ASP A 449 1.23 -36.83 -4.17
CA ASP A 449 0.63 -37.34 -2.93
C ASP A 449 -0.24 -36.28 -2.21
N TYR A 450 0.03 -34.98 -2.44
CA TYR A 450 -0.82 -33.85 -1.99
C TYR A 450 -1.94 -33.51 -2.97
N GLY A 451 -2.15 -34.31 -4.01
CA GLY A 451 -3.19 -34.07 -5.01
C GLY A 451 -2.85 -32.93 -5.98
N ALA A 452 -1.56 -32.65 -6.20
CA ALA A 452 -1.14 -31.77 -7.28
C ALA A 452 -1.68 -32.29 -8.63
N LYS A 453 -2.29 -31.40 -9.41
CA LYS A 453 -2.81 -31.72 -10.74
C LYS A 453 -2.44 -30.64 -11.74
N PRO A 454 -2.22 -30.99 -13.02
CA PRO A 454 -1.90 -30.02 -14.05
C PRO A 454 -3.10 -29.12 -14.33
N VAL A 455 -2.83 -27.87 -14.67
CA VAL A 455 -3.84 -26.88 -15.07
C VAL A 455 -4.39 -27.20 -16.46
N GLN A 456 -5.70 -27.05 -16.61
CA GLN A 456 -6.44 -27.22 -17.85
C GLN A 456 -6.65 -25.86 -18.51
N TYR A 457 -6.01 -25.66 -19.66
CA TYR A 457 -6.09 -24.41 -20.41
C TYR A 457 -7.22 -24.46 -21.43
N GLY A 458 -8.16 -23.51 -21.39
CA GLY A 458 -9.30 -23.54 -22.30
C GLY A 458 -10.06 -22.22 -22.40
N THR A 459 -11.23 -22.31 -23.04
CA THR A 459 -12.23 -21.26 -23.26
C THR A 459 -13.25 -21.20 -22.13
N ASP A 460 -14.14 -20.20 -22.14
CA ASP A 460 -15.24 -20.12 -21.19
C ASP A 460 -16.25 -21.28 -21.31
N GLU A 461 -16.37 -21.85 -22.51
CA GLU A 461 -17.18 -23.05 -22.74
C GLU A 461 -16.55 -24.26 -22.06
N ASP A 462 -15.24 -24.44 -22.19
CA ASP A 462 -14.50 -25.52 -21.51
C ASP A 462 -14.67 -25.41 -19.99
N PHE A 463 -14.56 -24.19 -19.43
CA PHE A 463 -14.80 -23.97 -18.00
C PHE A 463 -16.20 -24.35 -17.55
N SER A 464 -17.20 -24.09 -18.40
CA SER A 464 -18.61 -24.37 -18.08
C SER A 464 -18.90 -25.88 -18.04
N LYS A 465 -18.17 -26.66 -18.85
CA LYS A 465 -18.25 -28.12 -18.90
C LYS A 465 -17.48 -28.82 -17.77
N LEU A 466 -16.54 -28.13 -17.10
CA LEU A 466 -15.77 -28.73 -16.01
C LEU A 466 -16.63 -29.04 -14.79
N PRO A 467 -16.45 -30.24 -14.17
CA PRO A 467 -16.99 -30.55 -12.86
C PRO A 467 -16.63 -29.49 -11.82
N ALA A 468 -17.53 -29.21 -10.88
CA ALA A 468 -17.35 -28.13 -9.90
C ALA A 468 -16.06 -28.28 -9.07
N ASP A 469 -15.70 -29.51 -8.72
CA ASP A 469 -14.49 -29.88 -8.00
C ASP A 469 -13.21 -29.78 -8.84
N GLN A 470 -13.30 -29.65 -10.18
CA GLN A 470 -12.16 -29.46 -11.08
C GLN A 470 -12.01 -28.03 -11.59
N LYS A 471 -12.98 -27.14 -11.32
CA LYS A 471 -12.94 -25.75 -11.79
C LYS A 471 -11.72 -24.96 -11.31
N TYR A 472 -11.12 -25.36 -10.19
CA TYR A 472 -9.88 -24.75 -9.70
C TYR A 472 -8.66 -25.05 -10.58
N LEU A 473 -8.72 -26.10 -11.42
CA LEU A 473 -7.67 -26.45 -12.37
C LEU A 473 -7.75 -25.64 -13.66
N PHE A 474 -8.80 -24.86 -13.88
CA PHE A 474 -8.97 -24.13 -15.13
C PHE A 474 -8.11 -22.86 -15.19
N GLN A 475 -7.51 -22.62 -16.35
CA GLN A 475 -6.87 -21.35 -16.70
C GLN A 475 -7.33 -20.89 -18.09
N ALA A 476 -7.87 -19.67 -18.17
CA ALA A 476 -8.37 -19.15 -19.43
C ALA A 476 -7.21 -18.88 -20.42
N ARG A 477 -7.34 -19.35 -21.67
CA ARG A 477 -6.51 -18.91 -22.80
C ARG A 477 -6.97 -17.52 -23.24
N ARG A 478 -6.34 -16.46 -22.72
CA ARG A 478 -6.73 -15.06 -22.99
C ARG A 478 -5.88 -14.41 -24.08
N GLY A 479 -6.46 -14.23 -25.27
CA GLY A 479 -5.96 -13.36 -26.34
C GLY A 479 -4.66 -13.82 -27.01
N ARG A 480 -4.26 -13.14 -28.09
CA ARG A 480 -3.07 -13.52 -28.91
C ARG A 480 -1.72 -13.27 -28.23
N TYR A 481 -1.68 -12.58 -27.09
CA TYR A 481 -0.44 -12.03 -26.52
C TYR A 481 -0.09 -12.52 -25.12
N VAL A 482 -0.88 -13.41 -24.51
CA VAL A 482 -0.60 -13.94 -23.17
C VAL A 482 -0.70 -15.46 -23.16
N PHE A 483 0.44 -16.09 -23.42
CA PHE A 483 0.63 -17.54 -23.35
C PHE A 483 0.95 -17.95 -21.91
N TRP A 484 -0.05 -18.41 -21.17
CA TRP A 484 0.09 -18.92 -19.79
C TRP A 484 0.47 -20.41 -19.75
N ASP A 485 0.29 -21.11 -20.87
CA ASP A 485 0.66 -22.51 -21.08
C ASP A 485 2.17 -22.75 -21.04
N VAL A 486 2.96 -21.71 -21.31
CA VAL A 486 4.43 -21.75 -21.15
C VAL A 486 4.83 -22.09 -19.71
N GLU A 487 4.05 -21.66 -18.71
CA GLU A 487 4.34 -21.93 -17.29
C GLU A 487 4.14 -23.40 -16.90
N ARG A 488 3.39 -24.19 -17.71
CA ARG A 488 3.01 -25.57 -17.41
C ARG A 488 2.57 -25.71 -15.94
N GLU A 489 1.54 -24.96 -15.59
CA GLU A 489 1.14 -24.74 -14.21
C GLU A 489 0.52 -26.02 -13.61
N TRP A 490 0.83 -26.28 -12.33
CA TRP A 490 0.20 -27.30 -11.50
C TRP A 490 -0.45 -26.64 -10.28
N ARG A 491 -1.54 -27.22 -9.77
CA ARG A 491 -2.24 -26.69 -8.60
C ARG A 491 -2.50 -27.77 -7.56
N VAL A 492 -2.26 -27.40 -6.30
CA VAL A 492 -2.68 -28.14 -5.11
C VAL A 492 -3.80 -27.37 -4.43
N LYS A 493 -4.88 -28.06 -4.04
CA LYS A 493 -6.00 -27.44 -3.32
C LYS A 493 -5.62 -27.23 -1.85
N GLY A 494 -5.86 -26.03 -1.31
CA GLY A 494 -5.45 -25.68 0.05
C GLY A 494 -3.95 -25.40 0.17
N ASN A 495 -3.49 -25.16 1.39
CA ASN A 495 -2.08 -24.87 1.68
C ASN A 495 -1.22 -26.13 1.49
N VAL A 496 0.08 -25.94 1.26
CA VAL A 496 1.06 -27.03 1.24
C VAL A 496 1.95 -26.92 2.47
N ASP A 497 1.87 -27.93 3.34
CA ASP A 497 2.69 -28.05 4.55
C ASP A 497 4.02 -28.73 4.20
N LEU A 498 5.10 -27.97 4.26
CA LEU A 498 6.44 -28.43 3.94
C LEU A 498 7.02 -29.35 5.03
N SER A 499 6.45 -29.36 6.25
CA SER A 499 6.91 -30.28 7.31
C SER A 499 6.59 -31.74 7.02
N LEU A 500 5.65 -31.99 6.11
CA LEU A 500 5.22 -33.31 5.68
C LEU A 500 5.97 -33.81 4.42
N VAL A 501 6.87 -32.99 3.86
CA VAL A 501 7.70 -33.34 2.71
C VAL A 501 9.13 -33.59 3.20
N PRO A 502 9.75 -34.76 2.91
CA PRO A 502 11.13 -35.01 3.29
C PRO A 502 12.09 -33.97 2.69
N ASN A 503 13.04 -33.48 3.50
CA ASN A 503 13.95 -32.39 3.11
C ASN A 503 14.75 -32.70 1.84
N GLU A 504 15.11 -33.97 1.62
CA GLU A 504 15.82 -34.45 0.42
C GLU A 504 15.00 -34.33 -0.88
N ARG A 505 13.67 -34.18 -0.75
CA ARG A 505 12.74 -33.96 -1.87
C ARG A 505 12.40 -32.48 -2.09
N ILE A 506 13.04 -31.59 -1.34
CA ILE A 506 12.89 -30.14 -1.44
C ILE A 506 14.20 -29.52 -1.98
N VAL A 507 14.06 -28.63 -2.95
CA VAL A 507 15.15 -27.78 -3.44
C VAL A 507 14.75 -26.32 -3.35
N ILE A 508 15.61 -25.50 -2.77
CA ILE A 508 15.39 -24.06 -2.63
C ILE A 508 16.10 -23.32 -3.75
N VAL A 509 15.44 -22.31 -4.32
CA VAL A 509 15.97 -21.44 -5.36
C VAL A 509 16.18 -20.06 -4.77
N VAL A 510 17.39 -19.51 -4.95
CA VAL A 510 17.77 -18.16 -4.48
C VAL A 510 18.44 -17.35 -5.59
N ALA A 511 18.59 -16.03 -5.38
CA ALA A 511 19.11 -15.13 -6.39
C ALA A 511 20.64 -15.19 -6.49
N ASP A 512 21.32 -15.32 -5.35
CA ASP A 512 22.79 -15.26 -5.27
C ASP A 512 23.40 -16.29 -4.29
N PRO A 513 24.74 -16.49 -4.34
CA PRO A 513 25.42 -17.47 -3.48
C PRO A 513 25.40 -17.16 -1.98
N ALA A 514 25.34 -15.89 -1.56
CA ALA A 514 25.34 -15.55 -0.13
C ALA A 514 24.01 -15.96 0.51
N GLU A 515 22.89 -15.72 -0.18
CA GLU A 515 21.58 -16.21 0.22
C GLU A 515 21.54 -17.74 0.31
N LYS A 516 22.22 -18.44 -0.60
CA LYS A 516 22.33 -19.91 -0.57
C LYS A 516 22.97 -20.39 0.73
N GLU A 517 24.09 -19.79 1.14
CA GLU A 517 24.76 -20.12 2.40
C GLU A 517 23.85 -19.88 3.61
N VAL A 518 23.09 -18.78 3.62
CA VAL A 518 22.10 -18.49 4.66
C VAL A 518 21.03 -19.59 4.72
N ILE A 519 20.47 -20.00 3.58
CA ILE A 519 19.45 -21.05 3.57
C ILE A 519 20.02 -22.39 4.03
N GLN A 520 21.20 -22.77 3.53
CA GLN A 520 21.83 -24.04 3.88
C GLN A 520 22.19 -24.12 5.36
N SER A 521 22.80 -23.07 5.91
CA SER A 521 23.17 -23.01 7.32
C SER A 521 21.96 -22.98 8.25
N ARG A 522 20.92 -22.21 7.90
CA ARG A 522 19.75 -21.99 8.77
C ARG A 522 18.73 -23.12 8.70
N PHE A 523 18.47 -23.67 7.51
CA PHE A 523 17.39 -24.62 7.29
C PHE A 523 17.87 -26.04 6.91
N GLY A 524 19.15 -26.22 6.59
CA GLY A 524 19.69 -27.53 6.21
C GLY A 524 19.11 -28.08 4.89
N LEU A 525 18.58 -27.21 4.03
CA LEU A 525 17.94 -27.59 2.76
C LEU A 525 18.92 -27.49 1.59
N ARG A 526 18.72 -28.35 0.58
CA ARG A 526 19.44 -28.25 -0.69
C ARG A 526 19.04 -26.95 -1.38
N THR A 527 20.02 -26.14 -1.77
CA THR A 527 19.76 -24.81 -2.35
C THR A 527 20.58 -24.60 -3.62
N VAL A 528 19.94 -24.04 -4.65
CA VAL A 528 20.53 -23.69 -5.94
C VAL A 528 20.37 -22.21 -6.22
N VAL A 529 21.36 -21.62 -6.88
CA VAL A 529 21.28 -20.22 -7.35
C VAL A 529 20.61 -20.24 -8.72
N SER A 530 19.65 -19.34 -8.95
CA SER A 530 18.87 -19.31 -10.19
C SER A 530 19.73 -19.16 -11.46
N GLY A 531 20.94 -18.59 -11.37
CA GLY A 531 21.90 -18.45 -12.47
C GLY A 531 22.84 -19.65 -12.69
N ASP A 532 23.09 -20.47 -11.66
CA ASP A 532 24.10 -21.54 -11.68
C ASP A 532 23.64 -22.80 -12.42
N LEU A 533 22.35 -22.91 -12.73
CA LEU A 533 21.79 -24.06 -13.46
C LEU A 533 22.23 -24.14 -14.93
N ASN A 534 23.06 -23.20 -15.40
CA ASN A 534 23.75 -23.33 -16.67
C ASN A 534 25.00 -24.25 -16.63
N LEU A 535 25.48 -24.70 -15.46
CA LEU A 535 26.77 -25.41 -15.37
C LEU A 535 26.70 -26.95 -15.30
N SER A 536 25.51 -27.56 -15.22
CA SER A 536 25.36 -29.03 -15.31
C SER A 536 24.43 -29.53 -16.43
N MET A 537 23.93 -28.62 -17.27
CA MET A 537 23.07 -28.95 -18.42
C MET A 537 23.59 -28.37 -19.75
N SER A 538 24.84 -27.89 -19.79
CA SER A 538 25.45 -27.11 -20.87
C SER A 538 25.90 -27.90 -22.11
N GLN A 539 25.35 -29.09 -22.38
CA GLN A 539 25.59 -29.74 -23.68
C GLN A 539 24.34 -30.06 -24.51
N GLU A 540 23.12 -30.08 -23.97
CA GLU A 540 21.95 -30.51 -24.76
C GLU A 540 20.97 -29.39 -25.18
N ASN A 541 21.02 -28.20 -24.59
CA ASN A 541 19.92 -27.22 -24.74
C ASN A 541 20.16 -26.03 -25.69
N LEU A 542 21.26 -26.00 -26.44
CA LEU A 542 21.50 -24.99 -27.49
C LEU A 542 20.66 -25.21 -28.76
N SER A 543 19.97 -26.36 -28.88
CA SER A 543 19.13 -26.70 -30.04
C SER A 543 17.73 -26.06 -30.06
N PHE A 544 17.21 -25.59 -28.91
CA PHE A 544 15.84 -25.08 -28.80
C PHE A 544 15.70 -23.58 -29.13
N SER A 545 16.77 -22.80 -28.95
CA SER A 545 16.76 -21.36 -29.21
C SER A 545 16.82 -21.00 -30.70
N SER A 546 17.30 -21.89 -31.58
CA SER A 546 17.34 -21.61 -33.02
C SER A 546 15.96 -21.69 -33.65
N ARG A 547 15.10 -22.63 -33.23
CA ARG A 547 13.76 -22.86 -33.81
C ARG A 547 12.76 -21.72 -33.54
N ALA A 548 12.83 -21.07 -32.38
CA ALA A 548 11.96 -19.93 -32.05
C ALA A 548 12.31 -18.67 -32.87
N ASN A 549 13.60 -18.41 -33.09
CA ASN A 549 14.07 -17.33 -33.95
C ASN A 549 13.78 -17.61 -35.43
N ASP A 550 13.84 -18.87 -35.86
CA ASP A 550 13.50 -19.27 -37.23
C ASP A 550 12.00 -19.09 -37.54
N HIS A 551 11.13 -19.34 -36.56
CA HIS A 551 9.69 -19.11 -36.69
C HIS A 551 9.36 -17.61 -36.80
N LEU A 552 9.99 -16.76 -35.96
CA LEU A 552 9.80 -15.30 -36.01
C LEU A 552 10.30 -14.68 -37.32
N ARG A 553 11.43 -15.19 -37.87
CA ARG A 553 11.94 -14.77 -39.18
C ARG A 553 11.03 -15.20 -40.33
N ARG A 554 10.45 -16.41 -40.29
CA ARG A 554 9.48 -16.88 -41.31
C ARG A 554 8.17 -16.09 -41.30
N CYS A 555 7.80 -15.48 -40.17
CA CYS A 555 6.62 -14.64 -40.05
C CYS A 555 6.86 -13.15 -40.38
N GLY A 556 8.08 -12.76 -40.80
CA GLY A 556 8.38 -11.39 -41.22
C GLY A 556 8.34 -10.35 -40.08
N LEU A 557 8.43 -10.79 -38.82
CA LEU A 557 8.43 -9.90 -37.66
C LEU A 557 9.88 -9.56 -37.28
N ASP A 558 10.27 -8.31 -37.47
CA ASP A 558 11.58 -7.80 -37.07
C ASP A 558 11.64 -7.66 -35.53
N ALA A 559 12.56 -8.39 -34.90
CA ALA A 559 12.78 -8.39 -33.47
C ALA A 559 13.27 -7.03 -32.93
N LYS A 560 13.68 -6.08 -33.80
CA LYS A 560 14.04 -4.71 -33.41
C LYS A 560 12.85 -3.75 -33.28
N ALA A 561 11.64 -4.15 -33.69
CA ALA A 561 10.43 -3.32 -33.64
C ALA A 561 9.47 -3.65 -32.47
N LEU A 562 9.89 -4.54 -31.57
CA LEU A 562 9.25 -4.85 -30.28
C LEU A 562 10.17 -4.41 -29.13
#